data_AF-A0A841QID4-F1
#
_entry.id   AF-A0A841QID4-F1
#
_cell.length_a   1.000
_cell.length_b   1.000
_cell.length_c   1.000
_cell.angle_alpha   90.00
_cell.angle_beta   90.00
_cell.angle_gamma   90.00
#
_symmetry.space_group_name_H-M   'P 1'
#
loop_
_entity.id
_entity.type
_entity.pdbx_description
1 polymer ?
#
loop_
_entity_poly.entity_id
_entity_poly.type
_entity_poly.pdbx_seq_one_letter_code
_entity_poly.pdbx_strand_id
1 'polypeptide(L)'
;MRIIARRTLREFVDSLAGQKDQPAVKAALDAWFAEVGKAAWTSTADVKRLYATASIVSAERIVFNIKGNAYRLVVAVDFEKSIVWIKWIGTHKAYDRIDVTEVEHDG
;
A
#
# COMPACT_ATOMS: atom_id res chain seq x y z
N MET A 1 0.94 -2.86 12.87
CA MET A 1 1.73 -3.81 12.07
C MET A 1 3.15 -3.30 11.89
N ARG A 2 4.15 -4.17 11.80
CA ARG A 2 5.51 -3.79 11.40
C ARG A 2 5.57 -3.58 9.89
N ILE A 3 5.71 -2.34 9.42
CA ILE A 3 5.82 -2.03 7.99
C ILE A 3 7.28 -2.11 7.54
N ILE A 4 7.54 -2.88 6.49
CA ILE A 4 8.85 -3.04 5.83
C ILE A 4 8.77 -2.43 4.43
N ALA A 5 9.92 -2.02 3.87
CA ALA A 5 10.02 -1.29 2.61
C ALA A 5 9.36 0.11 2.61
N ARG A 6 9.35 0.80 3.77
CA ARG A 6 8.87 2.20 3.87
C ARG A 6 9.57 3.15 2.88
N ARG A 7 10.83 2.85 2.52
CA ARG A 7 11.65 3.62 1.56
C ARG A 7 10.90 3.88 0.25
N THR A 8 10.23 2.86 -0.27
CA THR A 8 9.44 2.88 -1.52
C THR A 8 8.35 3.95 -1.52
N LEU A 9 7.69 4.22 -0.38
CA LEU A 9 6.68 5.29 -0.29
C LEU A 9 7.29 6.68 -0.43
N ARG A 10 8.47 6.89 0.17
CA ARG A 10 9.19 8.17 0.10
C ARG A 10 9.68 8.39 -1.33
N GLU A 11 10.34 7.40 -1.93
CA GLU A 11 10.87 7.53 -3.29
C GLU A 11 9.76 7.68 -4.33
N PHE A 12 8.59 7.06 -4.12
CA PHE A 12 7.42 7.33 -4.93
C PHE A 12 6.94 8.79 -4.79
N VAL A 13 6.82 9.32 -3.57
CA VAL A 13 6.49 10.74 -3.34
C VAL A 13 7.53 11.67 -3.96
N ASP A 14 8.82 11.35 -3.86
CA ASP A 14 9.90 12.15 -4.43
C ASP A 14 9.88 12.11 -5.97
N SER A 15 9.51 10.98 -6.58
CA SER A 15 9.28 10.86 -8.04
C SER A 15 8.13 11.73 -8.58
N LEU A 16 7.23 12.18 -7.69
CA LEU A 16 6.15 13.10 -8.03
C LEU A 16 6.58 14.58 -7.89
N ALA A 17 7.87 14.89 -7.71
CA ALA A 17 8.37 16.26 -7.59
C ALA A 17 7.83 17.21 -8.67
N GLY A 18 7.27 18.34 -8.23
CA GLY A 18 6.65 19.35 -9.10
C GLY A 18 5.25 19.00 -9.64
N GLN A 19 4.77 17.77 -9.44
CA GLN A 19 3.40 17.39 -9.80
C GLN A 19 2.40 17.89 -8.77
N LYS A 20 1.27 18.45 -9.23
CA LYS A 20 0.18 18.97 -8.37
C LYS A 20 -0.34 17.96 -7.34
N ASP A 21 -0.23 16.67 -7.64
CA ASP A 21 -0.70 15.58 -6.77
C ASP A 21 0.25 15.24 -5.62
N GLN A 22 1.53 15.63 -5.67
CA GLN A 22 2.56 15.22 -4.71
C GLN A 22 2.17 15.44 -3.23
N PRO A 23 1.63 16.60 -2.80
CA PRO A 23 1.28 16.82 -1.40
C PRO A 23 0.13 15.92 -0.93
N ALA A 24 -0.85 15.67 -1.80
CA ALA A 24 -2.01 14.85 -1.49
C ALA A 24 -1.67 13.35 -1.46
N VAL A 25 -0.79 12.89 -2.36
CA VAL A 25 -0.25 11.52 -2.32
C VAL A 25 0.60 11.31 -1.06
N LYS A 26 1.49 12.27 -0.73
CA LYS A 26 2.29 12.21 0.50
C LYS A 26 1.41 12.11 1.75
N ALA A 27 0.42 12.99 1.89
CA ALA A 27 -0.49 12.98 3.04
C ALA A 27 -1.26 11.65 3.16
N ALA A 28 -1.73 11.08 2.05
CA ALA A 28 -2.44 9.80 2.06
C ALA A 28 -1.51 8.61 2.45
N LEU A 29 -0.23 8.66 2.08
CA LEU A 29 0.74 7.62 2.42
C LEU A 29 1.28 7.73 3.84
N ASP A 30 1.47 8.96 4.35
CA ASP A 30 1.81 9.19 5.76
C ASP A 30 0.64 8.76 6.68
N ALA A 31 -0.61 9.03 6.28
CA ALA A 31 -1.80 8.56 6.99
C ALA A 31 -1.88 7.02 7.02
N TRP A 32 -1.83 6.37 5.85
CA TRP A 32 -1.81 4.90 5.75
C TRP A 32 -0.68 4.28 6.60
N PHE A 33 0.52 4.84 6.57
CA PHE A 33 1.64 4.36 7.37
C PHE A 33 1.38 4.50 8.88
N ALA A 34 0.81 5.63 9.33
CA ALA A 34 0.48 5.87 10.73
C ALA A 34 -0.68 5.01 11.25
N GLU A 35 -1.66 4.69 10.39
CA GLU A 35 -2.80 3.83 10.67
C GLU A 35 -2.38 2.35 10.72
N VAL A 36 -1.77 1.83 9.64
CA VAL A 36 -1.33 0.43 9.54
C VAL A 36 -0.19 0.13 10.53
N GLY A 37 0.65 1.11 10.86
CA GLY A 37 1.63 1.01 11.94
C GLY A 37 0.99 0.64 13.30
N LYS A 38 -0.16 1.25 13.62
CA LYS A 38 -0.91 1.04 14.86
C LYS A 38 -1.90 -0.13 14.81
N ALA A 39 -2.31 -0.57 13.63
CA ALA A 39 -3.26 -1.66 13.46
C ALA A 39 -2.74 -3.00 14.03
N ALA A 40 -3.61 -3.76 14.68
CA ALA A 40 -3.40 -5.14 15.09
C ALA A 40 -4.32 -6.03 14.26
N TRP A 41 -3.84 -6.49 13.10
CA TRP A 41 -4.59 -7.33 12.18
C TRP A 41 -4.22 -8.80 12.35
N THR A 42 -5.22 -9.66 12.46
CA THR A 42 -5.10 -11.13 12.47
C THR A 42 -5.68 -11.76 11.20
N SER A 43 -6.46 -11.02 10.41
CA SER A 43 -7.11 -11.50 9.19
C SER A 43 -7.35 -10.42 8.14
N THR A 44 -7.59 -10.83 6.89
CA THR A 44 -8.05 -9.96 5.80
C THR A 44 -9.40 -9.27 6.11
N ALA A 45 -10.23 -9.86 6.96
CA ALA A 45 -11.46 -9.25 7.43
C ALA A 45 -11.21 -8.02 8.31
N ASP A 46 -10.09 -7.95 9.03
CA ASP A 46 -9.76 -6.81 9.89
C ASP A 46 -9.23 -5.65 9.06
N VAL A 47 -8.46 -5.96 8.01
CA VAL A 47 -8.09 -5.01 6.97
C VAL A 47 -9.36 -4.43 6.34
N LYS A 48 -10.32 -5.28 5.96
CA LYS A 48 -11.61 -4.85 5.38
C LYS A 48 -12.48 -4.03 6.34
N ARG A 49 -12.40 -4.23 7.66
CA ARG A 49 -13.13 -3.41 8.65
C ARG A 49 -12.64 -1.96 8.73
N LEU A 50 -11.36 -1.70 8.45
CA LEU A 50 -10.80 -0.33 8.39
C LEU A 50 -10.75 0.23 6.95
N TYR A 51 -10.38 -0.61 5.98
CA TYR A 51 -10.23 -0.26 4.58
C TYR A 51 -11.19 -1.08 3.72
N ALA A 52 -12.49 -0.77 3.82
CA ALA A 52 -13.55 -1.48 3.07
C ALA A 52 -13.31 -1.54 1.55
N THR A 53 -12.64 -0.52 0.99
CA THR A 53 -12.31 -0.42 -0.44
C THR A 53 -11.01 -1.11 -0.85
N ALA A 54 -10.19 -1.61 0.09
CA ALA A 54 -8.97 -2.35 -0.26
C ALA A 54 -9.31 -3.68 -0.94
N SER A 55 -8.57 -4.05 -1.98
CA SER A 55 -8.75 -5.33 -2.68
C SER A 55 -7.92 -6.42 -2.01
N ILE A 56 -8.55 -7.55 -1.69
CA ILE A 56 -7.87 -8.77 -1.25
C ILE A 56 -7.64 -9.61 -2.51
N VAL A 57 -6.39 -9.83 -2.91
CA VAL A 57 -6.02 -10.54 -4.14
C VAL A 57 -5.64 -11.99 -3.85
N SER A 58 -5.01 -12.23 -2.70
CA SER A 58 -4.82 -13.56 -2.12
C SER A 58 -4.96 -13.49 -0.60
N ALA A 59 -4.68 -14.59 0.12
CA ALA A 59 -4.59 -14.57 1.57
C ALA A 59 -3.54 -13.57 2.10
N GLU A 60 -2.50 -13.27 1.30
CA GLU A 60 -1.37 -12.42 1.69
C GLU A 60 -1.31 -11.10 0.88
N ARG A 61 -1.69 -11.11 -0.40
CA ARG A 61 -1.60 -9.92 -1.27
C ARG A 61 -2.83 -9.01 -1.11
N ILE A 62 -2.58 -7.77 -0.72
CA ILE A 62 -3.61 -6.74 -0.49
C ILE A 62 -3.24 -5.45 -1.25
N VAL A 63 -4.25 -4.78 -1.80
CA VAL A 63 -4.09 -3.54 -2.56
C VAL A 63 -4.92 -2.42 -1.94
N PHE A 64 -4.26 -1.34 -1.52
CA PHE A 64 -4.90 -0.15 -0.97
C PHE A 64 -5.09 0.93 -2.04
N ASN A 65 -6.23 1.62 -1.94
CA ASN A 65 -6.59 2.74 -2.83
C ASN A 65 -6.07 4.05 -2.24
N ILE A 66 -5.02 4.61 -2.84
CA ILE A 66 -4.35 5.82 -2.35
C ILE A 66 -4.85 7.06 -3.10
N LYS A 67 -4.97 8.19 -2.39
CA LYS A 67 -5.42 9.50 -2.90
C LYS A 67 -6.69 9.41 -3.75
N GLY A 68 -7.79 8.97 -3.13
CA GLY A 68 -9.11 8.93 -3.78
C GLY A 68 -9.17 8.01 -5.00
N ASN A 69 -8.68 6.77 -4.86
CA ASN A 69 -8.66 5.72 -5.88
C ASN A 69 -7.71 5.96 -7.09
N ALA A 70 -7.05 7.11 -7.20
CA ALA A 70 -6.14 7.40 -8.33
C ALA A 70 -4.84 6.57 -8.32
N TYR A 71 -4.39 6.13 -7.13
CA TYR A 71 -3.17 5.37 -6.93
C TYR A 71 -3.46 4.02 -6.23
N ARG A 72 -2.50 3.11 -6.34
CA ARG A 72 -2.56 1.72 -5.88
C ARG A 72 -1.29 1.42 -5.10
N LEU A 73 -1.44 0.91 -3.89
CA LEU A 73 -0.34 0.45 -3.03
C LEU A 73 -0.53 -1.06 -2.79
N VAL A 74 0.35 -1.87 -3.38
CA VAL A 74 0.36 -3.34 -3.24
C VAL A 74 1.27 -3.71 -2.08
N VAL A 75 0.76 -4.56 -1.18
CA VAL A 75 1.52 -5.13 -0.07
C VAL A 75 1.35 -6.64 -0.01
N ALA A 76 2.32 -7.30 0.62
CA ALA A 76 2.12 -8.63 1.22
C ALA A 76 1.95 -8.47 2.74
N VAL A 77 1.05 -9.25 3.35
CA VAL A 77 0.77 -9.22 4.79
C VAL A 77 0.97 -10.59 5.40
N ASP A 78 1.82 -10.65 6.43
CA ASP A 78 1.97 -11.80 7.32
C ASP A 78 1.25 -11.46 8.63
N PHE A 79 0.04 -12.01 8.80
CA PHE A 79 -0.81 -11.72 9.96
C PHE A 79 -0.24 -12.31 11.26
N GLU A 80 0.30 -13.53 11.20
CA GLU A 80 0.90 -14.23 12.34
C GLU A 80 2.06 -13.42 12.95
N LYS A 81 2.97 -12.94 12.09
CA LYS A 81 4.13 -12.12 12.50
C LYS A 81 3.79 -10.64 12.60
N SER A 82 2.55 -10.26 12.26
CA SER A 82 2.04 -8.88 12.21
C SER A 82 2.87 -7.93 11.32
N ILE A 83 3.37 -8.42 10.18
CA ILE A 83 4.25 -7.69 9.25
C ILE A 83 3.49 -7.31 7.97
N VAL A 84 3.78 -6.13 7.44
CA VAL A 84 3.33 -5.66 6.11
C VAL A 84 4.55 -5.29 5.29
N TRP A 85 4.82 -6.02 4.20
CA TRP A 85 5.82 -5.66 3.20
C TRP A 85 5.17 -4.84 2.09
N ILE A 86 5.66 -3.62 1.86
CA ILE A 86 5.35 -2.88 0.65
C ILE A 86 6.04 -3.58 -0.53
N LYS A 87 5.27 -3.92 -1.56
CA LYS A 87 5.77 -4.56 -2.80
C LYS A 87 5.91 -3.50 -3.89
N TRP A 88 4.83 -2.77 -4.16
CA TRP A 88 4.77 -1.83 -5.29
C TRP A 88 3.80 -0.67 -5.02
N ILE A 89 4.05 0.48 -5.63
CA ILE A 89 3.14 1.62 -5.63
C ILE A 89 3.16 2.36 -6.97
N GLY A 90 1.98 2.79 -7.44
CA GLY A 90 1.85 3.52 -8.70
C GLY A 90 0.44 4.03 -8.98
N THR A 91 0.24 4.58 -10.18
CA THR A 91 -1.09 5.01 -10.65
C THR A 91 -1.96 3.80 -10.99
N HIS A 92 -3.29 3.98 -11.04
CA HIS A 92 -4.21 2.95 -11.54
C HIS A 92 -3.75 2.37 -12.91
N LYS A 93 -3.42 3.24 -13.88
CA LYS A 93 -3.00 2.85 -15.23
C LYS A 93 -1.67 2.08 -15.30
N ALA A 94 -0.86 2.13 -14.25
CA ALA A 94 0.36 1.33 -14.11
C ALA A 94 0.08 0.00 -13.39
N TYR A 95 -0.85 0.01 -12.43
CA TYR A 95 -1.36 -1.19 -11.76
C TYR A 95 -2.08 -2.12 -12.74
N ASP A 96 -2.81 -1.56 -13.71
CA ASP A 96 -3.50 -2.31 -14.79
C ASP A 96 -2.53 -3.03 -15.78
N ARG A 97 -1.21 -3.05 -15.49
CA ARG A 97 -0.14 -3.61 -16.33
C ARG A 97 0.81 -4.55 -15.60
N ILE A 98 0.60 -4.82 -14.31
CA ILE A 98 1.42 -5.73 -13.50
C ILE A 98 0.60 -6.94 -13.05
N ASP A 99 1.23 -8.09 -12.92
CA ASP A 99 0.63 -9.18 -12.15
C ASP A 99 0.82 -8.90 -10.65
N VAL A 100 -0.29 -8.77 -9.93
CA VAL A 100 -0.29 -8.39 -8.51
C VAL A 100 0.07 -9.57 -7.59
N THR A 101 -0.02 -10.80 -8.10
CA THR A 101 0.42 -12.01 -7.39
C THR A 101 1.93 -12.18 -7.50
N GLU A 102 2.52 -11.89 -8.66
CA GLU A 102 3.96 -12.02 -8.91
C GLU A 102 4.78 -10.77 -8.54
N VAL A 103 4.18 -9.57 -8.48
CA VAL A 103 4.95 -8.33 -8.23
C VAL A 103 5.68 -8.36 -6.89
N GLU A 104 6.99 -8.17 -6.96
CA GLU A 104 7.91 -8.13 -5.82
C GLU A 104 8.45 -6.71 -5.58
N HIS A 105 9.23 -6.55 -4.50
CA HIS A 105 9.87 -5.28 -4.17
C HIS A 105 11.25 -5.18 -4.83
N ASP A 106 11.35 -4.37 -5.89
CA ASP A 106 12.65 -3.88 -6.40
C ASP A 106 13.29 -2.96 -5.34
N GLY A 107 14.51 -3.29 -4.88
CA GLY A 107 15.14 -2.73 -3.66
C GLY A 107 16.28 -1.72 -3.86
#